data_AF-A0A536B9L8-F1
#
_entry.id   AF-A0A536B9L8-F1
#
_cell.length_a   1.000
_cell.length_b   1.000
_cell.length_c   1.000
_cell.angle_alpha   90.00
_cell.angle_beta   90.00
_cell.angle_gamma   90.00
#
_symmetry.space_group_name_H-M   'P 1'
#
loop_
_entity.id
_entity.type
_entity.pdbx_description
1 polymer ?
#
loop_
_entity_poly.entity_id
_entity_poly.type
_entity_poly.pdbx_seq_one_letter_code
_entity_poly.pdbx_strand_id
1 'polypeptide(L)'
;MSFDRPYSGNGSGQFFWWEADYVRWLERNGYDVTYSTDVDTHENGTALLSSKAFLAVGHDEYWSKEMFDAAQAAQAAGVNFGFFGADIASWQVRFEPSADGVADRVMVCYKDASIDPVQDATTTVHFRSAPVNRPEQLLRGVQFTSDINFATGVPYVVTNSSNWVYAGTGLNDGDSIPGIVGYEMDRVESEFPAPLSTSFTVLSQSPYTDVNGLADYSNSVIYRAPSGAWIFAAGTIAWGSALDTWNSNVTDTRVQQITANILNAFINGAPIVHHLTVTAPSTATAGQAATVTVTAENDHNNLVPGYNGTVHFSTSDTSTGVILPADATLTNGQGSFPVTLIKAGAQTLTVSDAANSLSTTVNLGVIAAPASKYAMSASTGTATAGTSFSVTLTALDPYGNTDTNYAGRVHFTSTDPSPGVALPPDSTLTNGRGTFSVTLDKAGAQTVTATDSTNSSISGRASLTILAAAAANLGLGPVPASVRTTQAFSVTVTLTDRFGNVANGYTGTVHFTSTDPLATLPANYKFTAGDAGRHTFSITLVTVTTPLTSQTFTVTDTANPSLNATSPPIAVTVI
;
A
#
# COMPACT_ATOMS: atom_id res chain seq x y z
N MET A 1 -51.22 33.68 -14.36
CA MET A 1 -52.02 32.71 -13.58
C MET A 1 -51.91 33.08 -12.11
N SER A 2 -52.99 33.01 -11.32
CA SER A 2 -52.94 33.28 -9.86
C SER A 2 -53.20 32.00 -9.07
N PHE A 3 -52.48 31.85 -7.95
CA PHE A 3 -52.65 30.80 -6.94
C PHE A 3 -53.72 31.12 -5.89
N ASP A 4 -54.24 32.36 -5.86
CA ASP A 4 -55.30 32.81 -4.95
C ASP A 4 -56.69 32.58 -5.55
N ARG A 5 -56.88 31.43 -6.19
CA ARG A 5 -58.16 31.03 -6.77
C ARG A 5 -58.32 29.51 -6.73
N PRO A 6 -59.55 28.98 -6.71
CA PRO A 6 -59.76 27.56 -6.87
C PRO A 6 -59.28 27.09 -8.24
N TYR A 7 -58.60 25.95 -8.26
CA TYR A 7 -58.25 25.24 -9.49
C TYR A 7 -59.50 24.54 -10.03
N SER A 8 -59.61 24.49 -11.36
CA SER A 8 -60.73 23.81 -12.04
C SER A 8 -60.72 22.30 -11.79
N GLY A 9 -61.88 21.66 -11.96
CA GLY A 9 -62.01 20.21 -11.80
C GLY A 9 -61.95 19.78 -10.33
N ASN A 10 -61.14 18.77 -10.04
CA ASN A 10 -60.90 18.24 -8.69
C ASN A 10 -59.80 19.01 -7.93
N GLY A 11 -59.22 20.05 -8.52
CA GLY A 11 -58.19 20.89 -7.92
C GLY A 11 -56.77 20.33 -8.00
N SER A 12 -56.53 19.14 -8.57
CA SER A 12 -55.19 18.54 -8.64
C SER A 12 -54.34 19.01 -9.82
N GLY A 13 -54.88 19.86 -10.69
CA GLY A 13 -54.24 20.16 -11.97
C GLY A 13 -53.94 18.86 -12.74
N GLN A 14 -52.72 18.77 -13.28
CA GLN A 14 -52.25 17.60 -14.03
C GLN A 14 -51.50 16.57 -13.17
N PHE A 15 -51.42 16.75 -11.84
CA PHE A 15 -50.64 15.87 -10.95
C PHE A 15 -50.95 14.36 -11.12
N PHE A 16 -52.24 14.03 -11.23
CA PHE A 16 -52.70 12.64 -11.41
C PHE A 16 -52.55 12.12 -12.85
N TRP A 17 -52.12 12.97 -13.78
CA TRP A 17 -51.89 12.60 -15.18
C TRP A 17 -50.43 12.19 -15.40
N TRP A 18 -49.47 12.90 -14.80
CA TRP A 18 -48.06 12.74 -15.15
C TRP A 18 -47.15 12.29 -13.99
N GLU A 19 -47.30 12.87 -12.81
CA GLU A 19 -46.34 12.72 -11.71
C GLU A 19 -46.72 11.58 -10.76
N ALA A 20 -48.02 11.32 -10.58
CA ALA A 20 -48.50 10.39 -9.55
C ALA A 20 -47.96 8.96 -9.70
N ASP A 21 -47.90 8.42 -10.92
CA ASP A 21 -47.34 7.07 -11.17
C ASP A 21 -45.85 7.00 -10.77
N TYR A 22 -45.08 8.05 -11.09
CA TYR A 22 -43.66 8.14 -10.75
C TYR A 22 -43.46 8.24 -9.23
N VAL A 23 -44.20 9.12 -8.56
CA VAL A 23 -44.18 9.30 -7.10
C VAL A 23 -44.49 7.99 -6.38
N ARG A 24 -45.59 7.33 -6.78
CA ARG A 24 -45.98 6.03 -6.21
C ARG A 24 -44.90 4.98 -6.40
N TRP A 25 -44.26 4.96 -7.56
CA TRP A 25 -43.17 4.03 -7.82
C TRP A 25 -41.95 4.32 -6.94
N LEU A 26 -41.54 5.58 -6.80
CA LEU A 26 -40.43 5.95 -5.89
C LEU A 26 -40.71 5.50 -4.45
N GLU A 27 -41.86 5.89 -3.91
CA GLU A 27 -42.23 5.58 -2.52
C GLU A 27 -42.36 4.07 -2.29
N ARG A 28 -42.99 3.34 -3.23
CA ARG A 28 -43.13 1.88 -3.12
C ARG A 28 -41.78 1.16 -3.14
N ASN A 29 -40.79 1.70 -3.85
CA ASN A 29 -39.44 1.15 -3.90
C ASN A 29 -38.54 1.65 -2.75
N GLY A 30 -39.06 2.48 -1.85
CA GLY A 30 -38.35 2.89 -0.63
C GLY A 30 -37.26 3.94 -0.82
N TYR A 31 -37.32 4.71 -1.92
CA TYR A 31 -36.43 5.86 -2.08
C TYR A 31 -36.75 6.94 -1.04
N ASP A 32 -35.70 7.50 -0.43
CA ASP A 32 -35.82 8.63 0.49
C ASP A 32 -35.97 9.92 -0.34
N VAL A 33 -37.18 10.47 -0.36
CA VAL A 33 -37.58 11.57 -1.24
C VAL A 33 -38.12 12.75 -0.45
N THR A 34 -37.78 13.95 -0.91
CA THR A 34 -38.36 15.21 -0.43
C THR A 34 -39.04 15.88 -1.62
N TYR A 35 -40.23 16.44 -1.39
CA TYR A 35 -40.98 17.17 -2.40
C TYR A 35 -40.73 18.67 -2.24
N SER A 36 -40.55 19.35 -3.36
CA SER A 36 -40.41 20.79 -3.46
C SER A 36 -41.37 21.29 -4.51
N THR A 37 -42.03 22.41 -4.26
CA THR A 37 -42.79 23.11 -5.31
C THR A 37 -41.85 23.99 -6.14
N ASP A 38 -42.32 24.46 -7.30
CA ASP A 38 -41.60 25.46 -8.09
C ASP A 38 -41.38 26.75 -7.31
N VAL A 39 -42.36 27.15 -6.49
CA VAL A 39 -42.26 28.33 -5.63
C VAL A 39 -41.18 28.12 -4.56
N ASP A 40 -41.12 26.95 -3.92
CA ASP A 40 -40.05 26.64 -2.95
C ASP A 40 -38.67 26.71 -3.63
N THR A 41 -38.57 26.24 -4.87
CA THR A 41 -37.32 26.26 -5.66
C THR A 41 -36.96 27.68 -6.11
N HIS A 42 -37.95 28.50 -6.46
CA HIS A 42 -37.79 29.91 -6.77
C HIS A 42 -37.29 30.71 -5.56
N GLU A 43 -37.93 30.54 -4.41
CA GLU A 43 -37.61 31.26 -3.16
C GLU A 43 -36.31 30.75 -2.52
N ASN A 44 -36.03 29.45 -2.58
CA ASN A 44 -34.90 28.81 -1.91
C ASN A 44 -34.21 27.76 -2.78
N GLY A 45 -33.66 28.18 -3.91
CA GLY A 45 -32.91 27.31 -4.81
C GLY A 45 -31.71 26.60 -4.18
N THR A 46 -31.17 27.11 -3.06
CA THR A 46 -30.05 26.45 -2.36
C THR A 46 -30.46 25.13 -1.69
N ALA A 47 -31.77 24.91 -1.48
CA ALA A 47 -32.28 23.65 -0.94
C ALA A 47 -31.90 22.45 -1.82
N LEU A 48 -31.74 22.65 -3.13
CA LEU A 48 -31.30 21.60 -4.08
C LEU A 48 -29.95 20.97 -3.69
N LEU A 49 -29.08 21.71 -2.99
CA LEU A 49 -27.78 21.22 -2.53
C LEU A 49 -27.87 20.20 -1.37
N SER A 50 -29.05 20.05 -0.78
CA SER A 50 -29.28 19.12 0.34
C SER A 50 -29.64 17.71 -0.13
N SER A 51 -29.67 17.48 -1.45
CA SER A 51 -30.08 16.21 -2.07
C SER A 51 -28.98 15.68 -2.99
N LYS A 52 -28.93 14.34 -3.13
CA LYS A 52 -28.01 13.68 -4.07
C LYS A 52 -28.42 13.87 -5.53
N ALA A 53 -29.72 14.08 -5.76
CA ALA A 53 -30.27 14.36 -7.06
C ALA A 53 -31.49 15.27 -6.97
N PHE A 54 -31.68 16.10 -8.01
CA PHE A 54 -32.91 16.82 -8.30
C PHE A 54 -33.67 16.10 -9.43
N LEU A 55 -34.97 15.88 -9.25
CA LEU A 55 -35.81 15.20 -10.22
C LEU A 55 -36.92 16.14 -10.70
N ALA A 56 -36.97 16.38 -12.01
CA ALA A 56 -38.10 17.04 -12.67
C ALA A 56 -38.87 15.97 -13.45
N VAL A 57 -40.15 15.81 -13.18
CA VAL A 57 -40.96 14.67 -13.62
C VAL A 57 -42.23 15.17 -14.27
N GLY A 58 -42.69 14.51 -15.33
CA GLY A 58 -43.94 14.89 -15.98
C GLY A 58 -43.79 16.14 -16.84
N HIS A 59 -44.68 17.13 -16.63
CA HIS A 59 -44.82 18.32 -17.50
C HIS A 59 -44.38 19.61 -16.82
N ASP A 60 -43.10 19.67 -16.46
CA ASP A 60 -42.51 20.78 -15.71
C ASP A 60 -42.09 21.95 -16.64
N GLU A 61 -43.04 22.48 -17.42
CA GLU A 61 -42.81 23.38 -18.58
C GLU A 61 -42.35 24.80 -18.20
N TYR A 62 -42.79 25.34 -17.05
CA TYR A 62 -42.71 26.76 -16.73
C TYR A 62 -41.74 27.03 -15.57
N TRP A 63 -40.55 27.54 -15.88
CA TRP A 63 -39.52 27.81 -14.86
C TRP A 63 -39.21 29.29 -14.76
N SER A 64 -38.98 29.77 -13.54
CA SER A 64 -38.42 31.11 -13.33
C SER A 64 -36.92 31.15 -13.63
N LYS A 65 -36.37 32.35 -13.86
CA LYS A 65 -34.93 32.52 -14.01
C LYS A 65 -34.18 31.99 -12.78
N GLU A 66 -34.72 32.25 -11.58
CA GLU A 66 -34.18 31.84 -10.28
C GLU A 66 -34.10 30.32 -10.16
N MET A 67 -35.15 29.60 -10.56
CA MET A 67 -35.15 28.13 -10.57
C MET A 67 -34.09 27.56 -11.51
N PHE A 68 -33.99 28.09 -12.73
CA PHE A 68 -32.98 27.64 -13.69
C PHE A 68 -31.56 27.92 -13.17
N ASP A 69 -31.33 29.12 -12.60
CA ASP A 69 -30.05 29.47 -11.97
C ASP A 69 -29.69 28.53 -10.81
N ALA A 70 -30.67 28.20 -9.96
CA ALA A 70 -30.50 27.25 -8.87
C ALA A 70 -30.15 25.85 -9.36
N ALA A 71 -30.84 25.36 -10.39
CA ALA A 71 -30.55 24.08 -11.02
C ALA A 71 -29.12 24.04 -11.59
N GLN A 72 -28.69 25.09 -12.31
CA GLN A 72 -27.31 25.18 -12.81
C GLN A 72 -26.28 25.24 -11.68
N ALA A 73 -26.55 25.98 -10.61
CA ALA A 73 -25.66 26.06 -9.46
C ALA A 73 -25.55 24.70 -8.75
N ALA A 74 -26.65 23.97 -8.58
CA ALA A 74 -26.67 22.65 -7.98
C ALA A 74 -25.93 21.61 -8.85
N GLN A 75 -26.13 21.63 -10.17
CA GLN A 75 -25.37 20.81 -11.11
C GLN A 75 -23.87 21.10 -10.99
N ALA A 76 -23.46 22.37 -10.96
CA ALA A 76 -22.07 22.77 -10.80
C ALA A 76 -21.47 22.35 -9.45
N ALA A 77 -22.30 22.20 -8.42
CA ALA A 77 -21.92 21.68 -7.11
C ALA A 77 -21.90 20.15 -7.00
N GLY A 78 -22.24 19.43 -8.08
CA GLY A 78 -22.19 17.96 -8.13
C GLY A 78 -23.52 17.25 -7.84
N VAL A 79 -24.64 17.98 -7.74
CA VAL A 79 -25.97 17.36 -7.62
C VAL A 79 -26.35 16.72 -8.96
N ASN A 80 -26.83 15.47 -8.93
CA ASN A 80 -27.28 14.74 -10.12
C ASN A 80 -28.69 15.18 -10.55
N PHE A 81 -29.05 15.01 -11.82
CA PHE A 81 -30.34 15.46 -12.34
C PHE A 81 -31.04 14.36 -13.12
N GLY A 82 -32.33 14.14 -12.82
CA GLY A 82 -33.21 13.26 -13.59
C GLY A 82 -34.39 14.03 -14.15
N PHE A 83 -34.38 14.27 -15.47
CA PHE A 83 -35.49 14.87 -16.21
C PHE A 83 -36.37 13.76 -16.79
N PHE A 84 -37.32 13.27 -16.00
CA PHE A 84 -38.25 12.19 -16.36
C PHE A 84 -39.54 12.75 -16.97
N GLY A 85 -39.36 13.60 -17.98
CA GLY A 85 -40.41 14.30 -18.69
C GLY A 85 -39.92 14.85 -20.03
N ALA A 86 -40.76 15.66 -20.67
CA ALA A 86 -40.42 16.47 -21.83
C ALA A 86 -40.95 17.89 -21.66
N ASP A 87 -40.49 18.80 -22.52
CA ASP A 87 -40.84 20.22 -22.47
C ASP A 87 -40.45 20.94 -21.16
N ILE A 88 -39.59 20.30 -20.36
CA ILE A 88 -39.17 20.81 -19.07
C ILE A 88 -38.36 22.10 -19.23
N ALA A 89 -38.70 23.10 -18.43
CA ALA A 89 -38.08 24.42 -18.40
C ALA A 89 -38.07 25.13 -19.76
N SER A 90 -39.09 24.91 -20.60
CA SER A 90 -39.19 25.52 -21.93
C SER A 90 -39.57 27.00 -21.89
N TRP A 91 -40.47 27.41 -20.97
CA TRP A 91 -40.87 28.81 -20.83
C TRP A 91 -40.27 29.46 -19.60
N GLN A 92 -39.67 30.64 -19.79
CA GLN A 92 -39.31 31.51 -18.68
C GLN A 92 -40.56 32.21 -18.14
N VAL A 93 -40.79 32.08 -16.83
CA VAL A 93 -41.86 32.77 -16.09
C VAL A 93 -41.30 33.71 -15.04
N ARG A 94 -42.16 34.58 -14.51
CA ARG A 94 -41.91 35.34 -13.29
C ARG A 94 -42.96 35.02 -12.25
N PHE A 95 -42.58 35.08 -10.99
CA PHE A 95 -43.51 35.11 -9.87
C PHE A 95 -43.66 36.56 -9.38
N GLU A 96 -44.90 36.99 -9.20
CA GLU A 96 -45.29 38.34 -8.78
C GLU A 96 -46.23 38.27 -7.57
N PRO A 97 -46.29 39.33 -6.74
CA PRO A 97 -47.19 39.37 -5.61
C PRO A 97 -48.68 39.30 -5.99
N SER A 98 -49.51 38.81 -5.07
CA SER A 98 -50.98 38.93 -5.17
C SER A 98 -51.43 40.40 -5.10
N ALA A 99 -52.72 40.63 -5.36
CA ALA A 99 -53.33 41.96 -5.20
C ALA A 99 -53.21 42.50 -3.75
N ASP A 100 -53.08 41.63 -2.75
CA ASP A 100 -52.88 41.98 -1.34
C ASP A 100 -51.39 42.07 -0.94
N GLY A 101 -50.47 41.94 -1.92
CA GLY A 101 -49.03 42.10 -1.73
C GLY A 101 -48.29 40.87 -1.19
N VAL A 102 -48.92 39.69 -1.16
CA VAL A 102 -48.26 38.44 -0.78
C VAL A 102 -47.38 37.97 -1.94
N ALA A 103 -46.08 37.80 -1.72
CA ALA A 103 -45.13 37.39 -2.76
C ALA A 103 -45.53 36.06 -3.44
N ASP A 104 -45.12 35.92 -4.70
CA ASP A 104 -45.13 34.68 -5.47
C ASP A 104 -46.49 33.97 -5.63
N ARG A 105 -47.57 34.76 -5.61
CA ARG A 105 -48.95 34.27 -5.79
C ARG A 105 -49.46 34.39 -7.22
N VAL A 106 -48.70 35.06 -8.11
CA VAL A 106 -49.06 35.26 -9.51
C VAL A 106 -47.90 34.84 -10.40
N MET A 107 -48.09 33.78 -11.19
CA MET A 107 -47.15 33.39 -12.24
C MET A 107 -47.46 34.16 -13.53
N VAL A 108 -46.48 34.83 -14.11
CA VAL A 108 -46.60 35.66 -15.31
C VAL A 108 -45.77 35.08 -16.46
N CYS A 109 -46.39 34.98 -17.64
CA CYS A 109 -45.74 34.59 -18.87
C CYS A 109 -46.44 35.26 -20.06
N TYR A 110 -45.75 36.16 -20.75
CA TYR A 110 -46.26 36.88 -21.92
C TYR A 110 -46.09 36.07 -23.21
N LYS A 111 -45.18 35.09 -23.21
CA LYS A 111 -44.82 34.23 -24.35
C LYS A 111 -44.27 34.95 -25.59
N ASP A 112 -44.25 36.29 -25.56
CA ASP A 112 -43.77 37.16 -26.61
C ASP A 112 -43.06 38.35 -25.95
N ALA A 113 -41.76 38.48 -26.23
CA ALA A 113 -40.93 39.52 -25.66
C ALA A 113 -41.42 40.91 -26.05
N SER A 114 -42.07 41.10 -27.20
CA SER A 114 -42.48 42.43 -27.67
C SER A 114 -43.61 43.06 -26.85
N ILE A 115 -44.36 42.23 -26.11
CA ILE A 115 -45.48 42.68 -25.26
C ILE A 115 -45.22 42.52 -23.77
N ASP A 116 -44.09 41.95 -23.38
CA ASP A 116 -43.68 41.88 -21.97
C ASP A 116 -43.28 43.28 -21.48
N PRO A 117 -43.91 43.83 -20.42
CA PRO A 117 -43.51 45.12 -19.87
C PRO A 117 -42.12 45.09 -19.21
N VAL A 118 -41.57 43.91 -18.89
CA VAL A 118 -40.24 43.73 -18.31
C VAL A 118 -39.29 43.24 -19.40
N GLN A 119 -38.26 44.04 -19.68
CA GLN A 119 -37.30 43.85 -20.78
C GLN A 119 -35.88 43.64 -20.24
N ASP A 120 -35.70 42.61 -19.41
CA ASP A 120 -34.42 42.24 -18.82
C ASP A 120 -34.19 40.71 -18.85
N ALA A 121 -33.27 40.21 -18.03
CA ALA A 121 -32.97 38.78 -17.96
C ALA A 121 -34.18 37.91 -17.54
N THR A 122 -35.24 38.49 -16.99
CA THR A 122 -36.49 37.85 -16.56
C THR A 122 -37.64 38.01 -17.58
N THR A 123 -37.35 38.49 -18.80
CA THR A 123 -38.33 38.55 -19.90
C THR A 123 -38.96 37.18 -20.13
N THR A 124 -40.29 37.10 -20.24
CA THR A 124 -41.04 35.84 -20.24
C THR A 124 -41.32 35.33 -21.65
N VAL A 125 -40.29 34.72 -22.22
CA VAL A 125 -40.30 33.99 -23.49
C VAL A 125 -39.75 32.59 -23.29
N HIS A 126 -39.66 31.80 -24.35
CA HIS A 126 -38.88 30.57 -24.28
C HIS A 126 -37.46 30.86 -23.82
N PHE A 127 -36.93 30.01 -22.94
CA PHE A 127 -35.57 30.18 -22.43
C PHE A 127 -34.54 30.26 -23.56
N ARG A 128 -34.70 29.44 -24.61
CA ARG A 128 -33.83 29.46 -25.80
C ARG A 128 -33.92 30.72 -26.67
N SER A 129 -35.03 31.45 -26.61
CA SER A 129 -35.32 32.57 -27.51
C SER A 129 -34.72 33.89 -27.03
N ALA A 130 -34.46 34.81 -27.95
CA ALA A 130 -34.08 36.17 -27.60
C ALA A 130 -35.24 36.87 -26.83
N PRO A 131 -34.93 37.69 -25.80
CA PRO A 131 -33.60 38.13 -25.39
C PRO A 131 -32.88 37.19 -24.40
N VAL A 132 -33.52 36.11 -23.92
CA VAL A 132 -32.97 35.23 -22.87
C VAL A 132 -31.80 34.38 -23.36
N ASN A 133 -31.89 33.81 -24.58
CA ASN A 133 -30.81 33.09 -25.26
C ASN A 133 -30.13 31.97 -24.43
N ARG A 134 -30.91 31.24 -23.65
CA ARG A 134 -30.45 30.20 -22.72
C ARG A 134 -31.15 28.87 -23.01
N PRO A 135 -30.78 28.14 -24.07
CA PRO A 135 -31.46 26.90 -24.44
C PRO A 135 -31.43 25.86 -23.31
N GLU A 136 -32.56 25.18 -23.13
CA GLU A 136 -32.83 24.19 -22.09
C GLU A 136 -31.85 23.01 -22.19
N GLN A 137 -31.42 22.69 -23.42
CA GLN A 137 -30.41 21.67 -23.72
C GLN A 137 -29.08 21.90 -22.98
N LEU A 138 -28.72 23.15 -22.63
CA LEU A 138 -27.53 23.42 -21.82
C LEU A 138 -27.60 22.79 -20.42
N LEU A 139 -28.80 22.58 -19.90
CA LEU A 139 -29.03 21.97 -18.59
C LEU A 139 -29.36 20.49 -18.70
N ARG A 140 -30.23 20.08 -19.63
CA ARG A 140 -30.76 18.70 -19.68
C ARG A 140 -30.29 17.85 -20.86
N GLY A 141 -29.53 18.43 -21.80
CA GLY A 141 -28.96 17.71 -22.94
C GLY A 141 -29.91 17.47 -24.12
N VAL A 142 -31.20 17.75 -23.95
CA VAL A 142 -32.23 17.76 -24.99
C VAL A 142 -33.13 18.97 -24.79
N GLN A 143 -33.96 19.30 -25.78
CA GLN A 143 -34.96 20.37 -25.67
C GLN A 143 -36.20 20.05 -26.49
N PHE A 144 -37.33 20.69 -26.15
CA PHE A 144 -38.62 20.45 -26.81
C PHE A 144 -38.54 20.67 -28.31
N THR A 145 -39.13 19.73 -29.07
CA THR A 145 -39.20 19.78 -30.53
C THR A 145 -40.65 19.83 -31.04
N SER A 146 -41.52 18.92 -30.59
CA SER A 146 -42.89 18.80 -31.10
C SER A 146 -43.75 17.87 -30.23
N ASP A 147 -44.99 17.66 -30.66
CA ASP A 147 -46.01 16.85 -30.00
C ASP A 147 -46.74 15.91 -30.98
N ILE A 148 -47.29 14.81 -30.45
CA ILE A 148 -48.20 13.88 -31.14
C ILE A 148 -49.63 14.04 -30.61
N ASN A 149 -50.60 13.20 -30.99
CA ASN A 149 -51.92 13.31 -30.35
C ASN A 149 -51.87 12.88 -28.88
N PHE A 150 -52.50 13.63 -27.98
CA PHE A 150 -52.47 13.42 -26.52
C PHE A 150 -52.72 11.98 -26.05
N ALA A 151 -53.61 11.23 -26.72
CA ALA A 151 -53.95 9.84 -26.37
C ALA A 151 -53.09 8.78 -27.08
N THR A 152 -51.99 9.19 -27.72
CA THR A 152 -51.10 8.31 -28.49
C THR A 152 -49.72 8.25 -27.88
N GLY A 153 -49.02 7.14 -28.11
CA GLY A 153 -47.62 6.96 -27.73
C GLY A 153 -46.90 6.17 -28.80
N VAL A 154 -45.67 6.54 -29.10
CA VAL A 154 -44.79 5.80 -30.00
C VAL A 154 -43.77 4.97 -29.20
N PRO A 155 -43.06 4.03 -29.84
CA PRO A 155 -42.08 3.23 -29.14
C PRO A 155 -40.83 4.02 -28.72
N TYR A 156 -40.31 3.73 -27.52
CA TYR A 156 -38.94 4.05 -27.15
C TYR A 156 -37.97 3.11 -27.88
N VAL A 157 -37.08 3.63 -28.72
CA VAL A 157 -36.16 2.82 -29.54
C VAL A 157 -34.74 2.98 -29.01
N VAL A 158 -34.17 1.88 -28.53
CA VAL A 158 -32.90 1.84 -27.81
C VAL A 158 -31.72 2.10 -28.74
N THR A 159 -30.77 2.91 -28.28
CA THR A 159 -29.44 3.11 -28.86
C THR A 159 -28.36 3.11 -27.76
N ASN A 160 -27.13 2.76 -28.10
CA ASN A 160 -26.01 2.66 -27.16
C ASN A 160 -26.32 1.75 -25.95
N SER A 161 -26.89 0.57 -26.21
CA SER A 161 -27.36 -0.39 -25.20
C SER A 161 -26.27 -0.96 -24.29
N SER A 162 -24.99 -0.75 -24.62
CA SER A 162 -23.84 -1.06 -23.76
C SER A 162 -23.69 -0.11 -22.57
N ASN A 163 -24.39 1.02 -22.55
CA ASN A 163 -24.38 1.96 -21.44
C ASN A 163 -24.99 1.33 -20.18
N TRP A 164 -24.42 1.64 -19.01
CA TRP A 164 -24.82 1.07 -17.72
C TRP A 164 -26.29 1.33 -17.35
N VAL A 165 -26.93 2.37 -17.91
CA VAL A 165 -28.37 2.61 -17.68
C VAL A 165 -29.23 1.43 -18.11
N TYR A 166 -28.78 0.64 -19.08
CA TYR A 166 -29.49 -0.54 -19.59
C TYR A 166 -29.11 -1.86 -18.88
N ALA A 167 -28.22 -1.82 -17.88
CA ALA A 167 -27.78 -3.02 -17.19
C ALA A 167 -28.98 -3.82 -16.62
N GLY A 168 -29.01 -5.12 -16.88
CA GLY A 168 -30.08 -6.02 -16.41
C GLY A 168 -31.41 -5.91 -17.14
N THR A 169 -31.55 -5.03 -18.14
CA THR A 169 -32.81 -4.87 -18.91
C THR A 169 -32.97 -5.92 -20.01
N GLY A 170 -31.86 -6.46 -20.52
CA GLY A 170 -31.82 -7.34 -21.69
C GLY A 170 -32.02 -6.64 -23.03
N LEU A 171 -32.10 -5.30 -23.04
CA LEU A 171 -32.27 -4.49 -24.24
C LEU A 171 -30.98 -4.40 -25.07
N ASN A 172 -31.14 -4.40 -26.39
CA ASN A 172 -30.10 -4.22 -27.39
C ASN A 172 -30.42 -3.02 -28.29
N ASP A 173 -29.43 -2.50 -29.00
CA ASP A 173 -29.65 -1.46 -30.01
C ASP A 173 -30.72 -1.87 -31.03
N GLY A 174 -31.70 -0.99 -31.23
CA GLY A 174 -32.86 -1.21 -32.09
C GLY A 174 -34.05 -1.90 -31.42
N ASP A 175 -33.92 -2.43 -30.21
CA ASP A 175 -35.06 -2.91 -29.43
C ASP A 175 -36.03 -1.76 -29.14
N SER A 176 -37.32 -2.08 -29.06
CA SER A 176 -38.36 -1.09 -28.83
C SER A 176 -39.25 -1.42 -27.63
N ILE A 177 -39.67 -0.37 -26.92
CA ILE A 177 -40.65 -0.43 -25.83
C ILE A 177 -41.88 0.37 -26.26
N PRO A 178 -43.04 -0.26 -26.51
CA PRO A 178 -44.18 0.40 -27.12
C PRO A 178 -44.84 1.41 -26.18
N GLY A 179 -45.26 2.56 -26.72
CA GLY A 179 -46.24 3.45 -26.09
C GLY A 179 -45.72 4.37 -24.98
N ILE A 180 -44.40 4.49 -24.82
CA ILE A 180 -43.80 5.26 -23.71
C ILE A 180 -43.13 6.59 -24.16
N VAL A 181 -43.24 6.94 -25.45
CA VAL A 181 -42.77 8.21 -26.00
C VAL A 181 -43.95 9.04 -26.52
N GLY A 182 -44.09 10.29 -26.05
CA GLY A 182 -45.23 11.18 -26.28
C GLY A 182 -45.84 11.61 -24.94
N TYR A 183 -46.88 12.44 -24.85
CA TYR A 183 -47.51 13.34 -25.83
C TYR A 183 -46.53 14.37 -26.43
N GLU A 184 -45.62 14.90 -25.62
CA GLU A 184 -44.59 15.86 -26.03
C GLU A 184 -43.19 15.24 -25.97
N MET A 185 -42.32 15.73 -26.85
CA MET A 185 -41.02 15.13 -27.09
C MET A 185 -39.90 16.17 -27.10
N ASP A 186 -38.77 15.74 -26.56
CA ASP A 186 -37.50 16.45 -26.71
C ASP A 186 -36.55 15.66 -27.60
N ARG A 187 -35.61 16.37 -28.24
CA ARG A 187 -34.47 15.76 -28.90
C ARG A 187 -33.21 16.60 -28.72
N VAL A 188 -32.08 16.02 -29.13
CA VAL A 188 -30.84 16.79 -29.23
C VAL A 188 -30.96 17.71 -30.45
N GLU A 189 -30.84 19.01 -30.24
CA GLU A 189 -30.93 20.02 -31.30
C GLU A 189 -29.55 20.53 -31.69
N SER A 190 -29.18 20.34 -32.95
CA SER A 190 -27.85 20.72 -33.47
C SER A 190 -27.69 22.23 -33.67
N GLU A 191 -28.79 22.96 -33.73
CA GLU A 191 -28.83 24.42 -33.88
C GLU A 191 -28.46 25.16 -32.58
N PHE A 192 -28.52 24.47 -31.44
CA PHE A 192 -28.20 25.02 -30.12
C PHE A 192 -26.95 24.35 -29.54
N PRO A 193 -26.19 25.04 -28.66
CA PRO A 193 -25.05 24.44 -28.00
C PRO A 193 -25.45 23.21 -27.17
N ALA A 194 -24.63 22.17 -27.24
CA ALA A 194 -24.69 21.02 -26.33
C ALA A 194 -24.19 21.43 -24.92
N PRO A 195 -24.60 20.70 -23.86
CA PRO A 195 -24.10 20.97 -22.52
C PRO A 195 -22.59 20.70 -22.42
N LEU A 196 -21.91 21.50 -21.60
CA LEU A 196 -20.52 21.23 -21.24
C LEU A 196 -20.47 19.90 -20.47
N SER A 197 -19.73 18.92 -21.00
CA SER A 197 -19.73 17.56 -20.46
C SER A 197 -18.39 16.85 -20.68
N THR A 198 -18.07 15.90 -19.79
CA THR A 198 -16.94 14.98 -19.96
C THR A 198 -17.33 13.72 -20.75
N SER A 199 -18.62 13.45 -20.85
CA SER A 199 -19.22 12.39 -21.66
C SER A 199 -20.67 12.75 -21.98
N PHE A 200 -21.14 12.42 -23.18
CA PHE A 200 -22.52 12.61 -23.62
C PHE A 200 -22.96 11.39 -24.44
N THR A 201 -24.10 10.79 -24.13
CA THR A 201 -24.60 9.59 -24.82
C THR A 201 -26.09 9.72 -25.10
N VAL A 202 -26.46 9.55 -26.37
CA VAL A 202 -27.86 9.39 -26.79
C VAL A 202 -28.29 7.97 -26.50
N LEU A 203 -29.30 7.80 -25.65
CA LEU A 203 -29.77 6.51 -25.20
C LEU A 203 -30.95 6.00 -26.02
N SER A 204 -31.70 6.88 -26.68
CA SER A 204 -32.74 6.48 -27.62
C SER A 204 -32.85 7.39 -28.83
N GLN A 205 -33.42 6.85 -29.89
CA GLN A 205 -33.84 7.62 -31.06
C GLN A 205 -35.18 7.11 -31.56
N SER A 206 -36.25 7.69 -31.01
CA SER A 206 -37.63 7.25 -31.21
C SER A 206 -38.32 8.02 -32.33
N PRO A 207 -38.54 7.43 -33.52
CA PRO A 207 -39.20 8.12 -34.62
C PRO A 207 -40.69 8.32 -34.34
N TYR A 208 -41.22 9.47 -34.78
CA TYR A 208 -42.64 9.78 -34.73
C TYR A 208 -43.08 10.66 -35.92
N THR A 209 -44.39 10.84 -36.04
CA THR A 209 -45.00 11.83 -36.93
C THR A 209 -45.81 12.77 -36.08
N ASP A 210 -45.51 14.07 -36.15
CA ASP A 210 -46.12 15.09 -35.31
C ASP A 210 -47.58 15.37 -35.68
N VAL A 211 -48.25 16.24 -34.91
CA VAL A 211 -49.62 16.68 -35.17
C VAL A 211 -49.82 17.37 -36.52
N ASN A 212 -48.75 17.86 -37.15
CA ASN A 212 -48.75 18.49 -38.48
C ASN A 212 -48.44 17.51 -39.62
N GLY A 213 -48.18 16.23 -39.31
CA GLY A 213 -47.83 15.21 -40.31
C GLY A 213 -46.34 15.21 -40.71
N LEU A 214 -45.48 15.89 -39.96
CA LEU A 214 -44.04 15.94 -40.19
C LEU A 214 -43.32 14.82 -39.45
N ALA A 215 -42.36 14.19 -40.11
CA ALA A 215 -41.53 13.16 -39.49
C ALA A 215 -40.45 13.80 -38.62
N ASP A 216 -40.31 13.31 -37.40
CA ASP A 216 -39.28 13.71 -36.45
C ASP A 216 -38.92 12.54 -35.50
N TYR A 217 -38.08 12.76 -34.50
CA TYR A 217 -37.68 11.79 -33.50
C TYR A 217 -37.44 12.43 -32.12
N SER A 218 -37.61 11.62 -31.07
CA SER A 218 -37.29 11.95 -29.68
C SER A 218 -35.98 11.30 -29.26
N ASN A 219 -35.23 11.94 -28.37
CA ASN A 219 -34.05 11.36 -27.73
C ASN A 219 -34.16 11.35 -26.21
N SER A 220 -33.83 10.22 -25.60
CA SER A 220 -33.29 10.21 -24.24
C SER A 220 -31.76 10.34 -24.28
N VAL A 221 -31.19 10.97 -23.25
CA VAL A 221 -29.74 11.17 -23.15
C VAL A 221 -29.26 10.98 -21.72
N ILE A 222 -27.99 10.64 -21.58
CA ILE A 222 -27.26 10.75 -20.33
C ILE A 222 -25.90 11.41 -20.56
N TYR A 223 -25.52 12.34 -19.70
CA TYR A 223 -24.22 12.98 -19.77
C TYR A 223 -23.64 13.20 -18.37
N ARG A 224 -22.32 13.41 -18.31
CA ARG A 224 -21.60 13.73 -17.08
C ARG A 224 -21.06 15.15 -17.14
N ALA A 225 -21.47 15.99 -16.20
CA ALA A 225 -21.01 17.36 -16.08
C ALA A 225 -19.55 17.42 -15.58
N PRO A 226 -18.82 18.53 -15.80
CA PRO A 226 -17.47 18.71 -15.25
C PRO A 226 -17.38 18.60 -13.72
N SER A 227 -18.47 18.86 -13.02
CA SER A 227 -18.60 18.68 -11.57
C SER A 227 -18.59 17.21 -11.12
N GLY A 228 -18.73 16.27 -12.06
CA GLY A 228 -18.91 14.84 -11.80
C GLY A 228 -20.36 14.38 -11.74
N ALA A 229 -21.33 15.32 -11.67
CA ALA A 229 -22.75 15.03 -11.67
C ALA A 229 -23.20 14.31 -12.95
N TRP A 230 -24.10 13.35 -12.80
CA TRP A 230 -24.83 12.70 -13.89
C TRP A 230 -26.17 13.38 -14.15
N ILE A 231 -26.46 13.60 -15.43
CA ILE A 231 -27.70 14.21 -15.89
C ILE A 231 -28.35 13.25 -16.89
N PHE A 232 -29.55 12.80 -16.57
CA PHE A 232 -30.39 11.98 -17.45
C PHE A 232 -31.61 12.79 -17.91
N ALA A 233 -31.98 12.68 -19.17
CA ALA A 233 -33.26 13.16 -19.67
C ALA A 233 -33.96 12.08 -20.50
N ALA A 234 -35.25 11.89 -20.22
CA ALA A 234 -36.08 10.87 -20.87
C ALA A 234 -36.54 11.28 -22.29
N GLY A 235 -36.70 12.58 -22.54
CA GLY A 235 -37.17 13.13 -23.81
C GLY A 235 -38.64 12.85 -24.13
N THR A 236 -39.41 12.48 -23.10
CA THR A 236 -40.84 12.14 -23.19
C THR A 236 -41.55 12.47 -21.88
N ILE A 237 -42.72 13.11 -21.97
CA ILE A 237 -43.60 13.38 -20.83
C ILE A 237 -44.19 12.09 -20.24
N ALA A 238 -44.39 11.04 -21.04
CA ALA A 238 -45.02 9.79 -20.60
C ALA A 238 -44.12 8.81 -19.84
N TRP A 239 -42.90 9.19 -19.43
CA TRP A 239 -41.99 8.26 -18.75
C TRP A 239 -42.60 7.67 -17.47
N GLY A 240 -43.28 8.51 -16.67
CA GLY A 240 -43.93 8.08 -15.42
C GLY A 240 -44.96 6.97 -15.62
N SER A 241 -45.70 6.99 -16.73
CA SER A 241 -46.70 5.97 -17.07
C SER A 241 -46.08 4.58 -17.27
N ALA A 242 -44.79 4.47 -17.56
CA ALA A 242 -44.12 3.18 -17.68
C ALA A 242 -43.73 2.56 -16.32
N LEU A 243 -43.90 3.29 -15.20
CA LEU A 243 -43.39 2.88 -13.88
C LEU A 243 -44.45 2.26 -12.96
N ASP A 244 -45.71 2.71 -13.02
CA ASP A 244 -46.78 2.19 -12.16
C ASP A 244 -48.00 1.74 -12.97
N THR A 245 -48.78 0.83 -12.41
CA THR A 245 -50.00 0.30 -13.03
C THR A 245 -51.27 1.02 -12.56
N TRP A 246 -51.15 2.09 -11.77
CA TRP A 246 -52.29 2.77 -11.15
C TRP A 246 -53.16 3.51 -12.16
N ASN A 247 -52.55 4.31 -13.04
CA ASN A 247 -53.26 5.03 -14.08
C ASN A 247 -52.72 4.75 -15.50
N SER A 248 -51.99 3.66 -15.67
CA SER A 248 -51.30 3.34 -16.93
C SER A 248 -51.44 1.87 -17.33
N ASN A 249 -51.49 1.64 -18.64
CA ASN A 249 -51.46 0.35 -19.31
C ASN A 249 -50.14 0.09 -20.08
N VAL A 250 -49.16 1.00 -19.98
CA VAL A 250 -47.85 0.90 -20.65
C VAL A 250 -46.70 0.61 -19.68
N THR A 251 -47.01 0.17 -18.47
CA THR A 251 -46.00 -0.20 -17.46
C THR A 251 -45.04 -1.26 -18.00
N ASP A 252 -43.73 -1.04 -17.86
CA ASP A 252 -42.71 -1.94 -18.38
C ASP A 252 -41.56 -2.12 -17.38
N THR A 253 -41.25 -3.38 -17.05
CA THR A 253 -40.21 -3.72 -16.07
C THR A 253 -38.81 -3.29 -16.50
N ARG A 254 -38.56 -3.17 -17.82
CA ARG A 254 -37.28 -2.69 -18.35
C ARG A 254 -37.12 -1.20 -18.08
N VAL A 255 -38.20 -0.42 -18.18
CA VAL A 255 -38.19 1.02 -17.86
C VAL A 255 -38.05 1.27 -16.36
N GLN A 256 -38.71 0.44 -15.55
CA GLN A 256 -38.47 0.41 -14.10
C GLN A 256 -37.01 0.11 -13.76
N GLN A 257 -36.39 -0.86 -14.46
CA GLN A 257 -34.97 -1.19 -14.27
C GLN A 257 -34.05 -0.06 -14.73
N ILE A 258 -34.30 0.59 -15.87
CA ILE A 258 -33.53 1.76 -16.34
C ILE A 258 -33.59 2.88 -15.29
N THR A 259 -34.80 3.19 -14.80
CA THR A 259 -35.01 4.21 -13.77
C THR A 259 -34.28 3.85 -12.48
N ALA A 260 -34.36 2.60 -12.04
CA ALA A 260 -33.63 2.12 -10.86
C ALA A 260 -32.11 2.21 -11.04
N ASN A 261 -31.58 1.88 -12.22
CA ASN A 261 -30.14 1.99 -12.51
C ASN A 261 -29.67 3.45 -12.37
N ILE A 262 -30.42 4.38 -12.96
CA ILE A 262 -30.11 5.83 -12.91
C ILE A 262 -30.14 6.34 -11.48
N LEU A 263 -31.20 6.06 -10.72
CA LEU A 263 -31.32 6.52 -9.33
C LEU A 263 -30.25 5.87 -8.43
N ASN A 264 -29.95 4.59 -8.62
CA ASN A 264 -28.86 3.93 -7.89
C ASN A 264 -27.51 4.57 -8.19
N ALA A 265 -27.25 4.96 -9.44
CA ALA A 265 -26.04 5.68 -9.81
C ALA A 265 -25.98 7.08 -9.18
N PHE A 266 -27.11 7.78 -9.04
CA PHE A 266 -27.15 9.07 -8.34
C PHE A 266 -26.89 8.93 -6.84
N ILE A 267 -27.34 7.83 -6.23
CA ILE A 267 -27.22 7.62 -4.79
C ILE A 267 -25.85 7.05 -4.39
N ASN A 268 -25.32 6.13 -5.19
CA ASN A 268 -24.15 5.30 -4.86
C ASN A 268 -22.96 5.49 -5.83
N GLY A 269 -23.08 6.41 -6.79
CA GLY A 269 -22.13 6.55 -7.90
C GLY A 269 -22.43 5.55 -9.03
N ALA A 270 -22.17 5.96 -10.27
CA ALA A 270 -22.32 5.08 -11.43
C ALA A 270 -21.43 3.83 -11.31
N PRO A 271 -21.82 2.69 -11.90
CA PRO A 271 -21.03 1.45 -11.86
C PRO A 271 -19.87 1.51 -12.87
N ILE A 272 -19.09 2.57 -12.81
CA ILE A 272 -17.89 2.81 -13.62
C ILE A 272 -16.71 2.78 -12.65
N VAL A 273 -15.74 1.91 -12.93
CA VAL A 273 -14.53 1.85 -12.12
C VAL A 273 -13.77 3.18 -12.25
N HIS A 274 -13.30 3.69 -11.11
CA HIS A 274 -12.50 4.89 -11.03
C HIS A 274 -11.10 4.60 -10.45
N HIS A 275 -11.02 3.68 -9.49
CA HIS A 275 -9.75 3.29 -8.89
C HIS A 275 -9.78 1.84 -8.36
N LEU A 276 -8.60 1.32 -8.07
CA LEU A 276 -8.41 0.07 -7.35
C LEU A 276 -8.04 0.39 -5.89
N THR A 277 -8.52 -0.43 -4.97
CA THR A 277 -8.07 -0.45 -3.57
C THR A 277 -7.48 -1.82 -3.24
N VAL A 278 -6.57 -1.83 -2.28
CA VAL A 278 -5.95 -3.06 -1.77
C VAL A 278 -6.09 -3.09 -0.26
N THR A 279 -6.75 -4.12 0.24
CA THR A 279 -6.78 -4.46 1.67
C THR A 279 -5.73 -5.53 1.95
N ALA A 280 -4.82 -5.24 2.87
CA ALA A 280 -3.73 -6.14 3.26
C ALA A 280 -3.66 -6.25 4.80
N PRO A 281 -3.10 -7.34 5.37
CA PRO A 281 -2.84 -7.41 6.81
C PRO A 281 -1.84 -6.33 7.22
N SER A 282 -1.91 -5.88 8.48
CA SER A 282 -0.98 -4.87 9.02
C SER A 282 0.48 -5.33 8.95
N THR A 283 0.71 -6.64 9.10
CA THR A 283 2.02 -7.27 8.98
C THR A 283 1.95 -8.64 8.32
N ALA A 284 2.98 -9.00 7.57
CA ALA A 284 3.22 -10.34 7.03
C ALA A 284 4.54 -10.92 7.58
N THR A 285 4.65 -12.24 7.68
CA THR A 285 5.91 -12.91 8.08
C THR A 285 6.72 -13.27 6.83
N ALA A 286 8.02 -12.99 6.84
CA ALA A 286 8.92 -13.32 5.74
C ALA A 286 8.79 -14.79 5.30
N GLY A 287 8.62 -15.03 4.01
CA GLY A 287 8.47 -16.36 3.42
C GLY A 287 7.12 -17.04 3.63
N GLN A 288 6.18 -16.41 4.34
CA GLN A 288 4.81 -16.87 4.48
C GLN A 288 3.87 -16.10 3.56
N ALA A 289 2.88 -16.79 2.99
CA ALA A 289 1.88 -16.15 2.16
C ALA A 289 0.92 -15.31 3.01
N ALA A 290 0.77 -14.04 2.64
CA ALA A 290 -0.26 -13.15 3.16
C ALA A 290 -1.34 -12.96 2.09
N THR A 291 -2.62 -13.01 2.49
CA THR A 291 -3.72 -12.73 1.56
C THR A 291 -3.97 -11.23 1.48
N VAL A 292 -4.02 -10.69 0.27
CA VAL A 292 -4.49 -9.33 -0.02
C VAL A 292 -5.77 -9.39 -0.83
N THR A 293 -6.67 -8.44 -0.62
CA THR A 293 -7.90 -8.29 -1.41
C THR A 293 -7.81 -7.04 -2.26
N VAL A 294 -8.00 -7.20 -3.57
CA VAL A 294 -8.11 -6.10 -4.53
C VAL A 294 -9.58 -5.86 -4.80
N THR A 295 -10.01 -4.61 -4.75
CA THR A 295 -11.38 -4.18 -5.02
C THR A 295 -11.35 -3.05 -6.05
N ALA A 296 -12.18 -3.16 -7.09
CA ALA A 296 -12.43 -2.11 -8.06
C ALA A 296 -13.61 -1.25 -7.58
N GLU A 297 -13.38 0.04 -7.41
CA GLU A 297 -14.33 0.97 -6.82
C GLU A 297 -14.66 2.11 -7.78
N ASN A 298 -15.86 2.66 -7.65
CA ASN A 298 -16.27 3.87 -8.36
C ASN A 298 -15.80 5.14 -7.66
N ASP A 299 -16.17 6.30 -8.19
CA ASP A 299 -15.84 7.62 -7.65
C ASP A 299 -16.43 7.90 -6.25
N HIS A 300 -17.30 7.03 -5.74
CA HIS A 300 -17.89 7.08 -4.40
C HIS A 300 -17.33 6.01 -3.46
N ASN A 301 -16.23 5.33 -3.84
CA ASN A 301 -15.60 4.23 -3.09
C ASN A 301 -16.51 3.00 -2.90
N ASN A 302 -17.49 2.81 -3.77
CA ASN A 302 -18.34 1.62 -3.78
C ASN A 302 -17.79 0.59 -4.76
N LEU A 303 -17.85 -0.70 -4.39
CA LEU A 303 -17.49 -1.82 -5.27
C LEU A 303 -18.26 -1.73 -6.60
N VAL A 304 -17.58 -2.04 -7.71
CA VAL A 304 -18.18 -2.15 -9.04
C VAL A 304 -18.25 -3.62 -9.49
N PRO A 305 -19.37 -4.33 -9.26
CA PRO A 305 -19.46 -5.77 -9.55
C PRO A 305 -19.33 -6.11 -11.03
N GLY A 306 -19.57 -5.18 -11.95
CA GLY A 306 -19.41 -5.44 -13.39
C GLY A 306 -17.95 -5.48 -13.86
N TYR A 307 -17.00 -5.07 -13.02
CA TYR A 307 -15.62 -4.92 -13.44
C TYR A 307 -14.88 -6.25 -13.50
N ASN A 308 -14.36 -6.58 -14.69
CA ASN A 308 -13.61 -7.80 -14.99
C ASN A 308 -12.22 -7.45 -15.57
N GLY A 309 -11.58 -6.41 -15.03
CA GLY A 309 -10.22 -6.02 -15.40
C GLY A 309 -9.16 -7.02 -14.93
N THR A 310 -8.05 -7.10 -15.65
CA THR A 310 -6.91 -7.95 -15.31
C THR A 310 -5.89 -7.17 -14.50
N VAL A 311 -5.62 -7.62 -13.28
CA VAL A 311 -4.69 -6.98 -12.36
C VAL A 311 -3.32 -7.65 -12.38
N HIS A 312 -2.29 -6.82 -12.29
CA HIS A 312 -0.88 -7.18 -12.18
C HIS A 312 -0.33 -6.71 -10.82
N PHE A 313 0.61 -7.48 -10.26
CA PHE A 313 1.22 -7.20 -8.95
C PHE A 313 2.71 -6.90 -9.10
N SER A 314 3.20 -5.89 -8.37
CA SER A 314 4.64 -5.62 -8.21
C SER A 314 4.96 -5.22 -6.77
N THR A 315 6.22 -5.34 -6.36
CA THR A 315 6.66 -5.04 -4.98
C THR A 315 8.01 -4.33 -4.94
N SER A 316 8.29 -3.58 -3.87
CA SER A 316 9.64 -3.06 -3.58
C SER A 316 10.61 -4.12 -3.08
N ASP A 317 10.11 -5.29 -2.66
CA ASP A 317 10.95 -6.37 -2.18
C ASP A 317 11.61 -7.10 -3.36
N THR A 318 12.91 -6.86 -3.54
CA THR A 318 13.71 -7.44 -4.62
C THR A 318 14.43 -8.73 -4.21
N SER A 319 14.08 -9.31 -3.06
CA SER A 319 14.77 -10.47 -2.52
C SER A 319 14.46 -11.74 -3.31
N THR A 320 15.43 -12.66 -3.37
CA THR A 320 15.21 -13.99 -3.95
C THR A 320 14.17 -14.75 -3.12
N GLY A 321 13.15 -15.31 -3.77
CA GLY A 321 12.08 -16.08 -3.13
C GLY A 321 10.77 -15.32 -2.92
N VAL A 322 10.70 -14.04 -3.33
CA VAL A 322 9.42 -13.32 -3.44
C VAL A 322 8.51 -14.04 -4.44
N ILE A 323 7.26 -14.24 -4.06
CA ILE A 323 6.23 -14.86 -4.90
C ILE A 323 5.05 -13.90 -4.96
N LEU A 324 4.78 -13.38 -6.16
CA LEU A 324 3.60 -12.58 -6.44
C LEU A 324 2.57 -13.41 -7.22
N PRO A 325 1.27 -13.08 -7.11
CA PRO A 325 0.24 -13.65 -7.96
C PRO A 325 0.57 -13.47 -9.43
N ALA A 326 0.17 -14.44 -10.25
CA ALA A 326 0.09 -14.22 -11.69
C ALA A 326 -1.02 -13.21 -12.00
N ASP A 327 -0.92 -12.58 -13.17
CA ASP A 327 -1.96 -11.68 -13.66
C ASP A 327 -3.32 -12.39 -13.68
N ALA A 328 -4.33 -11.74 -13.13
CA ALA A 328 -5.63 -12.36 -12.90
C ALA A 328 -6.76 -11.37 -13.11
N THR A 329 -7.86 -11.85 -13.70
CA THR A 329 -9.08 -11.08 -13.85
C THR A 329 -9.86 -11.03 -12.54
N LEU A 330 -10.25 -9.83 -12.11
CA LEU A 330 -11.16 -9.67 -10.98
C LEU A 330 -12.52 -10.31 -11.31
N THR A 331 -13.15 -10.93 -10.31
CA THR A 331 -14.49 -11.49 -10.44
C THR A 331 -15.43 -10.67 -9.60
N ASN A 332 -16.50 -10.16 -10.21
CA ASN A 332 -17.43 -9.25 -9.58
C ASN A 332 -16.73 -8.01 -8.97
N GLY A 333 -15.73 -7.46 -9.69
CA GLY A 333 -14.96 -6.31 -9.22
C GLY A 333 -14.01 -6.56 -8.05
N GLN A 334 -13.84 -7.80 -7.57
CA GLN A 334 -12.89 -8.10 -6.50
C GLN A 334 -12.09 -9.38 -6.73
N GLY A 335 -11.01 -9.54 -5.96
CA GLY A 335 -10.22 -10.77 -5.92
C GLY A 335 -9.34 -10.84 -4.69
N SER A 336 -9.07 -12.07 -4.22
CA SER A 336 -8.16 -12.32 -3.09
C SER A 336 -6.96 -13.10 -3.57
N PHE A 337 -5.77 -12.61 -3.22
CA PHE A 337 -4.51 -13.06 -3.81
C PHE A 337 -3.44 -13.31 -2.75
N PRO A 338 -2.71 -14.44 -2.81
CA PRO A 338 -1.59 -14.68 -1.93
C PRO A 338 -0.33 -13.94 -2.41
N VAL A 339 0.28 -13.15 -1.54
CA VAL A 339 1.59 -12.52 -1.76
C VAL A 339 2.59 -13.05 -0.72
N THR A 340 3.78 -13.44 -1.16
CA THR A 340 4.87 -13.86 -0.25
C THR A 340 6.03 -12.90 -0.42
N LEU A 341 6.31 -12.13 0.62
CA LEU A 341 7.47 -11.23 0.71
C LEU A 341 8.55 -11.84 1.62
N ILE A 342 9.80 -11.43 1.44
CA ILE A 342 10.98 -12.03 2.06
C ILE A 342 11.75 -11.04 2.93
N LYS A 343 11.95 -9.80 2.50
CA LYS A 343 12.76 -8.81 3.23
C LYS A 343 11.96 -8.17 4.36
N ALA A 344 12.42 -8.37 5.59
CA ALA A 344 11.84 -7.70 6.75
C ALA A 344 11.96 -6.18 6.66
N GLY A 345 10.98 -5.47 7.21
CA GLY A 345 10.80 -4.02 7.11
C GLY A 345 9.58 -3.64 6.28
N ALA A 346 9.38 -2.34 6.09
CA ALA A 346 8.31 -1.84 5.24
C ALA A 346 8.60 -2.16 3.76
N GLN A 347 7.67 -2.84 3.10
CA GLN A 347 7.66 -3.06 1.66
C GLN A 347 6.43 -2.42 1.05
N THR A 348 6.49 -2.06 -0.23
CA THR A 348 5.31 -1.60 -0.98
C THR A 348 4.79 -2.73 -1.86
N LEU A 349 3.47 -2.88 -1.93
CA LEU A 349 2.78 -3.70 -2.92
C LEU A 349 1.97 -2.79 -3.83
N THR A 350 2.21 -2.89 -5.14
CA THR A 350 1.48 -2.15 -6.16
C THR A 350 0.62 -3.10 -6.97
N VAL A 351 -0.64 -2.74 -7.15
CA VAL A 351 -1.60 -3.45 -8.00
C VAL A 351 -2.04 -2.53 -9.11
N SER A 352 -2.03 -3.01 -10.35
CA SER A 352 -2.38 -2.21 -11.51
C SER A 352 -3.19 -2.99 -12.54
N ASP A 353 -4.13 -2.31 -13.20
CA ASP A 353 -4.74 -2.73 -14.45
C ASP A 353 -4.28 -1.77 -15.56
N ALA A 354 -3.41 -2.25 -16.44
CA ALA A 354 -2.83 -1.43 -17.49
C ALA A 354 -3.83 -1.08 -18.60
N ALA A 355 -4.79 -1.98 -18.90
CA ALA A 355 -5.78 -1.75 -19.96
C ALA A 355 -6.72 -0.60 -19.61
N ASN A 356 -7.01 -0.45 -18.30
CA ASN A 356 -7.89 0.60 -17.77
C ASN A 356 -7.13 1.77 -17.13
N SER A 357 -5.79 1.77 -17.19
CA SER A 357 -4.94 2.80 -16.57
C SER A 357 -5.18 3.02 -15.08
N LEU A 358 -5.45 1.94 -14.34
CA LEU A 358 -5.67 1.96 -12.90
C LEU A 358 -4.44 1.45 -12.15
N SER A 359 -4.08 2.08 -11.04
CA SER A 359 -2.99 1.62 -10.17
C SER A 359 -3.19 2.10 -8.74
N THR A 360 -2.75 1.30 -7.78
CA THR A 360 -2.72 1.64 -6.36
C THR A 360 -1.53 0.98 -5.68
N THR A 361 -0.98 1.64 -4.66
CA THR A 361 0.18 1.15 -3.91
C THR A 361 -0.11 1.22 -2.41
N VAL A 362 0.15 0.11 -1.71
CA VAL A 362 0.01 0.02 -0.24
C VAL A 362 1.32 -0.35 0.42
N ASN A 363 1.50 0.05 1.68
CA ASN A 363 2.62 -0.40 2.51
C ASN A 363 2.24 -1.68 3.25
N LEU A 364 3.12 -2.67 3.22
CA LEU A 364 3.02 -3.92 3.96
C LEU A 364 4.24 -4.08 4.86
N GLY A 365 4.04 -4.12 6.17
CA GLY A 365 5.12 -4.41 7.11
C GLY A 365 5.50 -5.89 7.08
N VAL A 366 6.75 -6.22 6.76
CA VAL A 366 7.24 -7.60 6.81
C VAL A 366 8.05 -7.79 8.09
N ILE A 367 7.67 -8.76 8.92
CA ILE A 367 8.48 -9.20 10.07
C ILE A 367 9.34 -10.38 9.65
N ALA A 368 10.52 -10.52 10.25
CA ALA A 368 11.38 -11.68 10.01
C ALA A 368 10.66 -12.98 10.40
N ALA A 369 10.98 -14.07 9.70
CA ALA A 369 10.58 -15.40 10.15
C ALA A 369 11.36 -15.80 11.43
N PRO A 370 10.96 -16.86 12.13
CA PRO A 370 11.73 -17.32 13.29
C PRO A 370 13.19 -17.59 12.94
N ALA A 371 14.10 -17.18 13.84
CA ALA A 371 15.53 -17.41 13.65
C ALA A 371 15.85 -18.89 13.38
N SER A 372 16.73 -19.13 12.41
CA SER A 372 17.22 -20.47 12.04
C SER A 372 18.72 -20.64 12.21
N LYS A 373 19.46 -19.53 12.37
CA LYS A 373 20.91 -19.51 12.50
C LYS A 373 21.37 -18.26 13.24
N TYR A 374 22.60 -18.29 13.73
CA TYR A 374 23.30 -17.06 14.12
C TYR A 374 24.35 -16.66 13.09
N ALA A 375 24.41 -15.37 12.79
CA ALA A 375 25.61 -14.75 12.24
C ALA A 375 26.49 -14.26 13.38
N MET A 376 27.74 -14.74 13.45
CA MET A 376 28.72 -14.32 14.44
C MET A 376 29.93 -13.70 13.75
N SER A 377 30.41 -12.58 14.28
CA SER A 377 31.69 -11.98 13.90
C SER A 377 32.51 -11.59 15.14
N ALA A 378 33.81 -11.83 15.10
CA ALA A 378 34.74 -11.32 16.11
C ALA A 378 35.18 -9.89 15.73
N SER A 379 35.47 -9.05 16.73
CA SER A 379 35.97 -7.68 16.53
C SER A 379 37.37 -7.63 15.92
N THR A 380 38.06 -8.76 15.85
CA THR A 380 39.41 -8.92 15.31
C THR A 380 39.60 -10.33 14.74
N GLY A 381 40.46 -10.48 13.74
CA GLY A 381 40.93 -11.78 13.25
C GLY A 381 42.06 -12.39 14.08
N THR A 382 42.72 -11.59 14.92
CA THR A 382 43.81 -12.01 15.82
C THR A 382 43.66 -11.39 17.20
N ALA A 383 43.93 -12.15 18.26
CA ALA A 383 43.94 -11.65 19.64
C ALA A 383 45.14 -12.22 20.41
N THR A 384 45.62 -11.55 21.44
CA THR A 384 46.70 -12.05 22.30
C THR A 384 46.12 -12.87 23.46
N ALA A 385 46.74 -14.00 23.79
CA ALA A 385 46.34 -14.88 24.89
C ALA A 385 46.07 -14.10 26.18
N GLY A 386 44.94 -14.36 26.83
CA GLY A 386 44.50 -13.69 28.04
C GLY A 386 44.00 -12.25 27.88
N THR A 387 43.88 -11.74 26.64
CA THR A 387 43.28 -10.44 26.34
C THR A 387 41.86 -10.65 25.83
N SER A 388 40.91 -9.85 26.33
CA SER A 388 39.52 -9.93 25.86
C SER A 388 39.35 -9.32 24.47
N PHE A 389 38.44 -9.89 23.70
CA PHE A 389 37.93 -9.34 22.44
C PHE A 389 36.41 -9.49 22.41
N SER A 390 35.74 -8.76 21.51
CA SER A 390 34.29 -8.81 21.40
C SER A 390 33.84 -9.73 20.28
N VAL A 391 32.74 -10.44 20.48
CA VAL A 391 31.98 -11.14 19.43
C VAL A 391 30.60 -10.52 19.32
N THR A 392 30.17 -10.22 18.09
CA THR A 392 28.81 -9.74 17.80
C THR A 392 28.00 -10.88 17.21
N LEU A 393 26.82 -11.09 17.77
CA LEU A 393 25.88 -12.12 17.34
C LEU A 393 24.60 -11.48 16.82
N THR A 394 24.06 -12.02 15.73
CA THR A 394 22.75 -11.65 15.19
C THR A 394 21.94 -12.91 14.92
N ALA A 395 20.73 -13.01 15.50
CA ALA A 395 19.76 -14.06 15.20
C ALA A 395 19.13 -13.79 13.84
N LEU A 396 19.35 -14.71 12.89
CA LEU A 396 18.87 -14.56 11.52
C LEU A 396 17.86 -15.64 11.18
N ASP A 397 16.81 -15.24 10.48
CA ASP A 397 15.87 -16.15 9.85
C ASP A 397 16.51 -16.89 8.64
N PRO A 398 15.81 -17.85 8.01
CA PRO A 398 16.35 -18.58 6.86
C PRO A 398 16.76 -17.68 5.68
N TYR A 399 16.13 -16.52 5.56
CA TYR A 399 16.31 -15.54 4.48
C TYR A 399 17.41 -14.50 4.79
N GLY A 400 17.93 -14.49 6.02
CA GLY A 400 18.97 -13.56 6.45
C GLY A 400 18.44 -12.27 7.07
N ASN A 401 17.14 -12.17 7.36
CA ASN A 401 16.59 -11.06 8.13
C ASN A 401 16.95 -11.22 9.61
N THR A 402 17.15 -10.10 10.30
CA THR A 402 17.30 -10.12 11.76
C THR A 402 15.94 -10.39 12.41
N ASP A 403 15.85 -11.48 13.16
CA ASP A 403 14.68 -11.79 13.97
C ASP A 403 14.70 -10.93 15.23
N THR A 404 14.08 -9.75 15.17
CA THR A 404 14.05 -8.80 16.29
C THR A 404 13.23 -9.31 17.47
N ASN A 405 12.38 -10.32 17.26
CA ASN A 405 11.53 -10.93 18.27
C ASN A 405 12.15 -12.21 18.85
N TYR A 406 13.38 -12.55 18.45
CA TYR A 406 14.08 -13.72 18.96
C TYR A 406 14.26 -13.64 20.49
N ALA A 407 13.66 -14.59 21.20
CA ALA A 407 13.60 -14.62 22.67
C ALA A 407 14.45 -15.73 23.32
N GLY A 408 15.18 -16.51 22.53
CA GLY A 408 15.99 -17.61 23.05
C GLY A 408 17.26 -17.13 23.78
N ARG A 409 17.90 -18.06 24.49
CA ARG A 409 19.15 -17.83 25.22
C ARG A 409 20.33 -18.40 24.46
N VAL A 410 21.39 -17.62 24.36
CA VAL A 410 22.63 -17.98 23.68
C VAL A 410 23.59 -18.62 24.69
N HIS A 411 24.12 -19.78 24.35
CA HIS A 411 25.19 -20.47 25.05
C HIS A 411 26.49 -20.43 24.22
N PHE A 412 27.63 -20.14 24.85
CA PHE A 412 28.93 -20.05 24.18
C PHE A 412 29.84 -21.23 24.54
N THR A 413 30.55 -21.75 23.55
CA THR A 413 31.63 -22.73 23.71
C THR A 413 32.87 -22.32 22.92
N SER A 414 34.04 -22.87 23.25
CA SER A 414 35.28 -22.63 22.52
C SER A 414 36.07 -23.91 22.31
N THR A 415 36.91 -23.93 21.26
CA THR A 415 37.90 -24.97 21.03
C THR A 415 39.14 -24.84 21.91
N ASP A 416 39.28 -23.72 22.64
CA ASP A 416 40.40 -23.50 23.56
C ASP A 416 40.22 -24.37 24.83
N PRO A 417 41.14 -25.31 25.12
CA PRO A 417 41.02 -26.22 26.26
C PRO A 417 41.54 -25.61 27.57
N SER A 418 42.02 -24.38 27.57
CA SER A 418 42.70 -23.77 28.71
C SER A 418 41.71 -23.47 29.84
N PRO A 419 42.06 -23.73 31.11
CA PRO A 419 41.15 -23.50 32.23
C PRO A 419 40.87 -22.01 32.52
N GLY A 420 41.66 -21.10 31.96
CA GLY A 420 41.49 -19.64 32.09
C GLY A 420 40.58 -19.01 31.04
N VAL A 421 40.02 -19.81 30.10
CA VAL A 421 39.05 -19.33 29.12
C VAL A 421 37.84 -18.70 29.81
N ALA A 422 37.53 -17.46 29.45
CA ALA A 422 36.37 -16.74 29.94
C ALA A 422 35.38 -16.53 28.80
N LEU A 423 34.26 -17.25 28.87
CA LEU A 423 33.13 -17.11 27.95
C LEU A 423 31.99 -16.33 28.60
N PRO A 424 31.15 -15.65 27.80
CA PRO A 424 29.95 -14.97 28.30
C PRO A 424 28.98 -15.97 28.95
N PRO A 425 28.25 -15.56 30.01
CA PRO A 425 27.16 -16.36 30.54
C PRO A 425 25.99 -16.43 29.54
N ASP A 426 25.12 -17.42 29.73
CA ASP A 426 23.92 -17.57 28.92
C ASP A 426 23.05 -16.32 29.00
N SER A 427 22.71 -15.77 27.84
CA SER A 427 22.10 -14.44 27.74
C SER A 427 21.11 -14.35 26.58
N THR A 428 20.13 -13.47 26.72
CA THR A 428 19.17 -13.15 25.65
C THR A 428 19.74 -12.08 24.72
N LEU A 429 19.22 -12.01 23.51
CA LEU A 429 19.53 -10.94 22.56
C LEU A 429 18.53 -9.79 22.71
N THR A 430 18.95 -8.56 22.39
CA THR A 430 18.06 -7.39 22.31
C THR A 430 17.85 -7.04 20.85
N ASN A 431 16.59 -7.05 20.39
CA ASN A 431 16.24 -6.86 18.97
C ASN A 431 17.03 -7.82 18.05
N GLY A 432 17.15 -9.09 18.47
CA GLY A 432 17.86 -10.11 17.70
C GLY A 432 19.39 -9.95 17.65
N ARG A 433 19.97 -9.02 18.42
CA ARG A 433 21.42 -8.76 18.42
C ARG A 433 22.04 -8.71 19.82
N GLY A 434 23.32 -9.04 19.92
CA GLY A 434 24.10 -8.94 21.15
C GLY A 434 25.59 -8.85 20.89
N THR A 435 26.32 -8.20 21.80
CA THR A 435 27.79 -8.13 21.77
C THR A 435 28.32 -8.65 23.09
N PHE A 436 29.30 -9.54 23.02
CA PHE A 436 29.79 -10.29 24.17
C PHE A 436 31.32 -10.27 24.24
N SER A 437 31.87 -10.32 25.44
CA SER A 437 33.31 -10.36 25.68
C SER A 437 33.80 -11.80 25.83
N VAL A 438 34.86 -12.16 25.11
CA VAL A 438 35.49 -13.48 25.15
C VAL A 438 36.98 -13.31 25.44
N THR A 439 37.54 -14.17 26.29
CA THR A 439 38.99 -14.27 26.52
C THR A 439 39.44 -15.70 26.30
N LEU A 440 40.43 -15.89 25.42
CA LEU A 440 41.05 -17.18 25.10
C LEU A 440 42.53 -17.12 25.45
N ASP A 441 43.11 -18.25 25.84
CA ASP A 441 44.46 -18.36 26.36
C ASP A 441 45.37 -19.23 25.49
N LYS A 442 44.85 -20.25 24.79
CA LYS A 442 45.67 -21.15 23.97
C LYS A 442 46.02 -20.53 22.63
N ALA A 443 47.31 -20.26 22.42
CA ALA A 443 47.82 -19.77 21.14
C ALA A 443 47.56 -20.76 19.99
N GLY A 444 47.24 -20.22 18.81
CA GLY A 444 46.85 -20.97 17.61
C GLY A 444 45.46 -20.59 17.10
N ALA A 445 44.98 -21.30 16.08
CA ALA A 445 43.63 -21.11 15.57
C ALA A 445 42.61 -21.59 16.61
N GLN A 446 41.67 -20.71 16.99
CA GLN A 446 40.58 -21.02 17.89
C GLN A 446 39.24 -20.67 17.25
N THR A 447 38.19 -21.36 17.69
CA THR A 447 36.81 -21.08 17.28
C THR A 447 35.95 -20.86 18.52
N VAL A 448 35.11 -19.83 18.46
CA VAL A 448 34.02 -19.59 19.41
C VAL A 448 32.72 -19.97 18.71
N THR A 449 31.89 -20.76 19.38
CA THR A 449 30.58 -21.20 18.88
C THR A 449 29.49 -20.69 19.80
N ALA A 450 28.46 -20.06 19.24
CA ALA A 450 27.23 -19.73 19.93
C ALA A 450 26.13 -20.68 19.46
N THR A 451 25.33 -21.15 20.40
CA THR A 451 24.22 -22.08 20.14
C THR A 451 23.05 -21.68 21.03
N ASP A 452 21.83 -21.75 20.52
CA ASP A 452 20.64 -21.59 21.36
C ASP A 452 20.57 -22.73 22.38
N SER A 453 20.37 -22.39 23.65
CA SER A 453 20.39 -23.34 24.77
C SER A 453 19.29 -24.39 24.73
N THR A 454 18.20 -24.13 23.99
CA THR A 454 17.04 -25.00 23.85
C THR A 454 16.99 -25.65 22.47
N ASN A 455 17.31 -24.90 21.40
CA ASN A 455 17.33 -25.40 20.04
C ASN A 455 18.74 -25.34 19.42
N SER A 456 19.50 -26.41 19.56
CA SER A 456 20.89 -26.46 19.10
C SER A 456 21.09 -26.34 17.58
N SER A 457 20.02 -26.40 16.77
CA SER A 457 20.11 -26.12 15.33
C SER A 457 20.37 -24.63 15.03
N ILE A 458 20.00 -23.72 15.93
CA ILE A 458 20.30 -22.29 15.82
C ILE A 458 21.71 -22.07 16.38
N SER A 459 22.69 -22.06 15.48
CA SER A 459 24.10 -21.93 15.84
C SER A 459 24.86 -20.99 14.89
N GLY A 460 26.00 -20.47 15.35
CA GLY A 460 26.93 -19.65 14.59
C GLY A 460 28.32 -19.67 15.21
N ARG A 461 29.35 -19.43 14.41
CA ARG A 461 30.75 -19.54 14.85
C ARG A 461 31.62 -18.43 14.30
N ALA A 462 32.65 -18.06 15.07
CA ALA A 462 33.72 -17.18 14.64
C ALA A 462 35.07 -17.85 14.90
N SER A 463 35.94 -17.85 13.89
CA SER A 463 37.30 -18.37 13.98
C SER A 463 38.32 -17.24 13.94
N LEU A 464 39.33 -17.31 14.81
CA LEU A 464 40.38 -16.31 14.94
C LEU A 464 41.71 -16.97 15.35
N THR A 465 42.81 -16.25 15.21
CA THR A 465 44.13 -16.72 15.67
C THR A 465 44.51 -16.08 16.99
N ILE A 466 44.76 -16.89 18.01
CA ILE A 466 45.30 -16.43 19.29
C ILE A 466 46.83 -16.43 19.22
N LEU A 467 47.44 -15.26 19.41
CA LEU A 467 48.88 -15.10 19.53
C LEU A 467 49.30 -15.39 20.97
N ALA A 468 50.48 -15.95 21.18
CA ALA A 468 51.04 -16.10 22.52
C ALA A 468 51.22 -14.72 23.17
N ALA A 469 51.04 -14.65 24.49
CA ALA A 469 51.34 -13.45 25.25
C ALA A 469 52.87 -13.25 25.40
N ALA A 470 53.27 -12.16 26.05
CA ALA A 470 54.68 -11.92 26.34
C ALA A 470 55.28 -13.08 27.17
N ALA A 471 56.55 -13.41 26.90
CA ALA A 471 57.27 -14.44 27.64
C ALA A 471 57.29 -14.11 29.14
N ALA A 472 56.89 -15.07 29.96
CA ALA A 472 56.83 -14.96 31.41
C ALA A 472 57.67 -16.05 32.11
N ASN A 473 57.92 -17.16 31.41
CA ASN A 473 58.69 -18.29 31.91
C ASN A 473 59.80 -18.67 30.91
N LEU A 474 60.95 -19.06 31.45
CA LEU A 474 62.05 -19.60 30.69
C LEU A 474 62.22 -21.07 31.10
N GLY A 475 62.20 -21.98 30.13
CA GLY A 475 62.40 -23.41 30.34
C GLY A 475 63.71 -23.86 29.71
N LEU A 476 64.40 -24.77 30.41
CA LEU A 476 65.62 -25.42 29.94
C LEU A 476 65.35 -26.91 29.73
N GLY A 477 65.62 -27.43 28.54
CA GLY A 477 65.48 -28.87 28.32
C GLY A 477 65.85 -29.33 26.91
N PRO A 478 66.27 -30.60 26.76
CA PRO A 478 66.69 -31.51 27.82
C PRO A 478 68.00 -31.02 28.48
N VAL A 479 68.14 -31.24 29.78
CA VAL A 479 69.40 -31.01 30.52
C VAL A 479 69.89 -32.38 31.03
N PRO A 480 71.13 -32.79 30.72
CA PRO A 480 71.65 -34.08 31.18
C PRO A 480 71.91 -34.08 32.70
N ALA A 481 71.68 -35.22 33.36
CA ALA A 481 71.99 -35.40 34.79
C ALA A 481 73.51 -35.51 35.05
N SER A 482 74.28 -35.97 34.06
CA SER A 482 75.74 -36.00 34.09
C SER A 482 76.33 -35.73 32.70
N VAL A 483 77.51 -35.15 32.67
CA VAL A 483 78.29 -34.88 31.46
C VAL A 483 79.76 -35.24 31.70
N ARG A 484 80.47 -35.64 30.65
CA ARG A 484 81.93 -35.78 30.72
C ARG A 484 82.59 -34.40 30.72
N THR A 485 83.64 -34.24 31.51
CA THR A 485 84.46 -33.02 31.48
C THR A 485 84.90 -32.72 30.05
N THR A 486 84.84 -31.45 29.66
CA THR A 486 85.16 -30.94 28.32
C THR A 486 84.22 -31.39 27.19
N GLN A 487 83.23 -32.24 27.47
CA GLN A 487 82.23 -32.64 26.48
C GLN A 487 81.11 -31.61 26.39
N ALA A 488 80.90 -31.08 25.19
CA ALA A 488 79.77 -30.19 24.92
C ALA A 488 78.45 -30.95 24.93
N PHE A 489 77.40 -30.32 25.47
CA PHE A 489 76.03 -30.79 25.38
C PHE A 489 75.11 -29.66 24.94
N SER A 490 73.95 -30.03 24.39
CA SER A 490 72.96 -29.07 23.90
C SER A 490 71.83 -28.88 24.90
N VAL A 491 71.39 -27.64 25.08
CA VAL A 491 70.17 -27.30 25.83
C VAL A 491 69.29 -26.41 24.97
N THR A 492 68.00 -26.71 24.87
CA THR A 492 67.03 -25.79 24.26
C THR A 492 66.49 -24.86 25.33
N VAL A 493 66.65 -23.56 25.12
CA VAL A 493 65.93 -22.52 25.86
C VAL A 493 64.58 -22.32 25.19
N THR A 494 63.49 -22.54 25.92
CA THR A 494 62.12 -22.32 25.46
C THR A 494 61.49 -21.21 26.28
N LEU A 495 60.98 -20.17 25.62
CA LEU A 495 60.25 -19.09 26.27
C LEU A 495 58.77 -19.39 26.17
N THR A 496 58.09 -19.44 27.32
CA THR A 496 56.64 -19.56 27.38
C THR A 496 56.01 -18.36 28.05
N ASP A 497 54.79 -18.03 27.63
CA ASP A 497 53.98 -17.03 28.33
C ASP A 497 53.41 -17.59 29.64
N ARG A 498 52.62 -16.76 30.34
CA ARG A 498 51.99 -17.14 31.62
C ARG A 498 50.95 -18.27 31.49
N PHE A 499 50.52 -18.60 30.27
CA PHE A 499 49.55 -19.65 29.95
C PHE A 499 50.21 -20.93 29.41
N GLY A 500 51.55 -20.94 29.33
CA GLY A 500 52.31 -22.08 28.81
C GLY A 500 52.38 -22.14 27.28
N ASN A 501 51.95 -21.11 26.56
CA ASN A 501 52.18 -21.03 25.12
C ASN A 501 53.62 -20.66 24.84
N VAL A 502 54.20 -21.20 23.77
CA VAL A 502 55.50 -20.74 23.30
C VAL A 502 55.38 -19.30 22.83
N ALA A 503 56.12 -18.39 23.47
CA ALA A 503 56.14 -16.97 23.16
C ALA A 503 56.94 -16.73 21.88
N ASN A 504 56.36 -17.11 20.74
CA ASN A 504 57.05 -17.14 19.44
C ASN A 504 57.49 -15.76 18.92
N GLY A 505 56.93 -14.68 19.46
CA GLY A 505 57.36 -13.30 19.19
C GLY A 505 58.46 -12.76 20.11
N TYR A 506 59.01 -13.58 21.03
CA TYR A 506 60.07 -13.13 21.93
C TYR A 506 61.36 -12.79 21.15
N THR A 507 61.87 -11.59 21.37
CA THR A 507 63.08 -11.05 20.71
C THR A 507 64.10 -10.48 21.70
N GLY A 508 63.97 -10.87 22.97
CA GLY A 508 64.88 -10.48 24.06
C GLY A 508 66.26 -11.13 23.92
N THR A 509 67.19 -10.67 24.75
CA THR A 509 68.56 -11.20 24.79
C THR A 509 68.78 -12.03 26.04
N VAL A 510 69.27 -13.25 25.89
CA VAL A 510 69.59 -14.14 27.02
C VAL A 510 71.09 -14.17 27.30
N HIS A 511 71.44 -14.28 28.57
CA HIS A 511 72.81 -14.40 29.09
C HIS A 511 72.95 -15.67 29.93
N PHE A 512 74.10 -16.33 29.84
CA PHE A 512 74.42 -17.57 30.54
C PHE A 512 75.47 -17.31 31.64
N THR A 513 75.24 -17.89 32.82
CA THR A 513 76.21 -17.97 33.92
C THR A 513 76.32 -19.41 34.42
N SER A 514 77.43 -19.78 35.06
CA SER A 514 77.67 -21.15 35.56
C SER A 514 78.33 -21.12 36.93
N THR A 515 78.06 -22.13 37.77
CA THR A 515 78.82 -22.38 39.00
C THR A 515 80.18 -23.02 38.72
N ASP A 516 80.37 -23.56 37.51
CA ASP A 516 81.66 -24.06 37.05
C ASP A 516 82.52 -22.88 36.54
N PRO A 517 83.61 -22.52 37.23
CA PRO A 517 84.45 -21.39 36.87
C PRO A 517 85.21 -21.57 35.56
N LEU A 518 85.28 -22.80 35.03
CA LEU A 518 85.97 -23.16 33.80
C LEU A 518 85.00 -23.51 32.67
N ALA A 519 83.70 -23.29 32.83
CA ALA A 519 82.70 -23.57 31.80
C ALA A 519 82.91 -22.72 30.54
N THR A 520 82.69 -23.33 29.38
CA THR A 520 82.51 -22.61 28.12
C THR A 520 81.02 -22.40 27.90
N LEU A 521 80.58 -21.14 27.99
CA LEU A 521 79.18 -20.73 27.84
C LEU A 521 78.96 -20.01 26.50
N PRO A 522 77.74 -20.06 25.95
CA PRO A 522 77.36 -19.23 24.81
C PRO A 522 77.53 -17.73 25.10
N ALA A 523 77.84 -16.95 24.05
CA ALA A 523 77.72 -15.50 24.11
C ALA A 523 76.26 -15.07 24.30
N ASN A 524 76.04 -13.81 24.71
CA ASN A 524 74.68 -13.24 24.77
C ASN A 524 73.99 -13.40 23.42
N TYR A 525 72.78 -13.96 23.44
CA TYR A 525 72.03 -14.26 22.23
C TYR A 525 70.71 -13.52 22.21
N LYS A 526 70.53 -12.70 21.18
CA LYS A 526 69.26 -12.01 20.91
C LYS A 526 68.37 -12.91 20.07
N PHE A 527 67.25 -13.32 20.64
CA PHE A 527 66.24 -14.08 19.90
C PHE A 527 65.69 -13.28 18.72
N THR A 528 65.37 -13.99 17.66
CA THR A 528 64.79 -13.49 16.43
C THR A 528 63.42 -14.13 16.20
N ALA A 529 62.62 -13.57 15.29
CA ALA A 529 61.36 -14.18 14.90
C ALA A 529 61.55 -15.62 14.34
N GLY A 530 62.72 -15.93 13.76
CA GLY A 530 63.04 -17.25 13.23
C GLY A 530 63.21 -18.33 14.30
N ASP A 531 63.53 -17.94 15.54
CA ASP A 531 63.65 -18.88 16.67
C ASP A 531 62.28 -19.35 17.16
N ALA A 532 61.20 -18.63 16.85
CA ALA A 532 59.84 -18.95 17.26
C ALA A 532 59.73 -19.28 18.78
N GLY A 533 60.48 -18.55 19.61
CA GLY A 533 60.51 -18.71 21.07
C GLY A 533 61.34 -19.91 21.57
N ARG A 534 62.11 -20.58 20.71
CA ARG A 534 62.98 -21.71 21.07
C ARG A 534 64.34 -21.60 20.37
N HIS A 535 65.42 -21.67 21.13
CA HIS A 535 66.77 -21.72 20.56
C HIS A 535 67.64 -22.73 21.29
N THR A 536 68.46 -23.47 20.55
CA THR A 536 69.34 -24.50 21.10
C THR A 536 70.76 -23.98 21.23
N PHE A 537 71.32 -24.09 22.42
CA PHE A 537 72.65 -23.63 22.79
C PHE A 537 73.56 -24.79 23.12
N SER A 538 74.87 -24.62 22.94
CA SER A 538 75.89 -25.58 23.34
C SER A 538 76.66 -25.09 24.57
N ILE A 539 76.78 -25.95 25.58
CA ILE A 539 77.47 -25.66 26.85
C ILE A 539 78.52 -26.74 27.10
N THR A 540 79.66 -26.36 27.65
CA THR A 540 80.71 -27.29 28.11
C THR A 540 81.05 -27.03 29.57
N LEU A 541 81.00 -28.07 30.41
CA LEU A 541 81.45 -28.04 31.80
C LEU A 541 82.80 -28.77 31.93
N VAL A 542 83.67 -28.28 32.81
CA VAL A 542 85.08 -28.69 32.90
C VAL A 542 85.46 -29.11 34.32
N THR A 543 85.01 -28.40 35.35
CA THR A 543 85.52 -28.58 36.72
C THR A 543 85.04 -29.90 37.33
N VAL A 544 85.98 -30.82 37.56
CA VAL A 544 85.79 -32.06 38.33
C VAL A 544 86.44 -31.88 39.70
N THR A 545 85.66 -32.01 40.78
CA THR A 545 86.17 -31.97 42.16
C THR A 545 86.15 -33.35 42.80
N THR A 546 86.95 -33.55 43.85
CA THR A 546 86.88 -34.72 44.74
C THR A 546 86.56 -34.26 46.17
N PRO A 547 85.39 -34.63 46.75
CA PRO A 547 84.31 -35.43 46.16
C PRO A 547 83.60 -34.69 45.01
N LEU A 548 82.92 -35.45 44.12
CA LEU A 548 82.21 -34.91 42.96
C LEU A 548 81.16 -33.88 43.41
N THR A 549 81.34 -32.63 43.02
CA THR A 549 80.31 -31.60 43.16
C THR A 549 79.57 -31.46 41.83
N SER A 550 78.24 -31.39 41.88
CA SER A 550 77.43 -31.04 40.73
C SER A 550 77.55 -29.55 40.41
N GLN A 551 77.46 -29.21 39.13
CA GLN A 551 77.46 -27.83 38.62
C GLN A 551 76.09 -27.47 38.08
N THR A 552 75.75 -26.18 38.07
CA THR A 552 74.55 -25.65 37.43
C THR A 552 74.90 -24.49 36.51
N PHE A 553 74.04 -24.22 35.54
CA PHE A 553 74.09 -22.98 34.77
C PHE A 553 72.73 -22.27 34.86
N THR A 554 72.76 -20.94 34.77
CA THR A 554 71.56 -20.10 34.78
C THR A 554 71.49 -19.30 33.49
N VAL A 555 70.32 -19.31 32.86
CA VAL A 555 69.99 -18.47 31.71
C VAL A 555 69.06 -17.37 32.17
N THR A 556 69.38 -16.12 31.86
CA THR A 556 68.60 -14.95 32.29
C THR A 556 68.41 -13.99 31.12
N ASP A 557 67.21 -13.46 30.95
CA ASP A 557 66.98 -12.33 30.06
C ASP A 557 67.71 -11.08 30.60
N THR A 558 68.50 -10.42 29.77
CA THR A 558 69.33 -9.28 30.19
C THR A 558 68.54 -8.02 30.54
N ALA A 559 67.33 -7.85 29.98
CA ALA A 559 66.45 -6.72 30.23
C ALA A 559 65.38 -7.03 31.29
N ASN A 560 65.01 -8.30 31.45
CA ASN A 560 64.09 -8.78 32.49
C ASN A 560 64.71 -9.92 33.33
N PRO A 561 65.44 -9.59 34.41
CA PRO A 561 66.08 -10.60 35.25
C PRO A 561 65.13 -11.61 35.90
N SER A 562 63.82 -11.33 35.98
CA SER A 562 62.85 -12.30 36.51
C SER A 562 62.53 -13.43 35.52
N LEU A 563 62.84 -13.24 34.24
CA LEU A 563 62.74 -14.27 33.20
C LEU A 563 64.07 -15.03 33.15
N ASN A 564 64.23 -15.97 34.09
CA ASN A 564 65.42 -16.80 34.22
C ASN A 564 65.06 -18.26 34.51
N ALA A 565 66.03 -19.15 34.32
CA ALA A 565 65.98 -20.50 34.83
C ALA A 565 67.39 -21.03 35.13
N THR A 566 67.52 -21.78 36.21
CA THR A 566 68.73 -22.52 36.58
C THR A 566 68.53 -23.99 36.27
N SER A 567 69.55 -24.62 35.68
CA SER A 567 69.56 -26.04 35.42
C SER A 567 69.48 -26.84 36.74
N PRO A 568 68.92 -28.07 36.73
CA PRO A 568 69.19 -29.03 37.79
C PRO A 568 70.71 -29.26 37.98
N PRO A 569 71.16 -29.78 39.13
CA PRO A 569 72.56 -30.13 39.33
C PRO A 569 73.04 -31.18 38.33
N ILE A 570 74.16 -30.89 37.64
CA ILE A 570 74.78 -31.75 36.62
C ILE A 570 76.09 -32.28 37.17
N ALA A 571 76.25 -33.61 37.26
CA ALA A 571 77.52 -34.21 37.66
C ALA A 571 78.54 -34.16 36.51
N VAL A 572 79.75 -33.64 36.76
CA VAL A 572 80.84 -33.60 35.77
C VAL A 572 81.80 -34.75 36.05
N THR A 573 81.92 -35.72 35.13
CA THR A 573 82.72 -36.94 35.31
C THR A 573 83.94 -37.00 34.39
N VAL A 574 84.96 -37.75 34.80
CA VAL A 574 86.19 -38.02 34.02
C VAL A 574 86.08 -39.26 33.13
N ILE A 575 85.00 -40.05 33.28
CA ILE A 575 84.74 -41.30 32.55
C ILE A 575 83.33 -41.26 31.97
#